data_AF-A0A534MBL2-F1
#
_entry.id   AF-A0A534MBL2-F1
#
_cell.length_a   1.000
_cell.length_b   1.000
_cell.length_c   1.000
_cell.angle_alpha   90.00
_cell.angle_beta   90.00
_cell.angle_gamma   90.00
#
_symmetry.space_group_name_H-M   'P 1'
#
loop_
_entity.id
_entity.type
_entity.pdbx_description
1 polymer ?
#
loop_
_entity_poly.entity_id
_entity_poly.type
_entity_poly.pdbx_seq_one_letter_code
_entity_poly.pdbx_strand_id
1 'polypeptide(L)'
;MYWGTKLACLEMVKTGTTTFNDMYFHMDAAAKAVKEMGLRAFLAEGIVDLNDPERAAKQLRTADEVNRRIEALKTDRITPVLGPHAIYTVSKDSLLRIRELADKTGSLIHIHLSETKREVDDCVTQTGVRPAKYLDGLGFLAKDVIAAHGCWLDPSEIELLAHTGTRVAHCPTSNMKLSTGQAMPYAAMKEAAVVMGLGTDGAASNNNLDMFETMKVAALLQKWAHHDPTVMPAIEAFQLANFGGARALGIDAGLIGVDRLADIILVDPRRPELTPRHDDLSNWVYSAHGNIVDTMICDGVLLMRGRRVRGEAEILERAAGVARALVSRV
;
A
#
# COMPACT_ATOMS: atom_id res chain seq x y z
N MET A 1 12.63 -10.91 8.05
CA MET A 1 11.44 -11.02 7.17
C MET A 1 10.30 -11.77 7.83
N TYR A 2 10.25 -13.09 7.76
CA TYR A 2 9.11 -13.90 8.24
C TYR A 2 8.42 -13.43 9.54
N TRP A 3 9.15 -13.29 10.65
CA TRP A 3 8.56 -12.86 11.94
C TRP A 3 8.11 -11.40 11.96
N GLY A 4 8.82 -10.52 11.25
CA GLY A 4 8.39 -9.11 11.08
C GLY A 4 7.10 -9.03 10.29
N THR A 5 6.98 -9.81 9.20
CA THR A 5 5.74 -9.92 8.43
C THR A 5 4.60 -10.51 9.27
N LYS A 6 4.84 -11.54 10.08
CA LYS A 6 3.80 -12.05 11.02
C LYS A 6 3.35 -11.00 12.02
N LEU A 7 4.27 -10.19 12.55
CA LEU A 7 3.93 -9.09 13.46
C LEU A 7 3.06 -8.04 12.74
N ALA A 8 3.43 -7.63 11.54
CA ALA A 8 2.65 -6.70 10.72
C ALA A 8 1.26 -7.27 10.38
N CYS A 9 1.18 -8.55 10.00
CA CYS A 9 -0.09 -9.24 9.75
C CYS A 9 -0.96 -9.32 11.01
N LEU A 10 -0.36 -9.59 12.17
CA LEU A 10 -1.09 -9.62 13.44
C LEU A 10 -1.69 -8.25 13.77
N GLU A 11 -0.92 -7.17 13.59
CA GLU A 11 -1.40 -5.80 13.76
C GLU A 11 -2.54 -5.48 12.79
N MET A 12 -2.35 -5.72 11.49
CA MET A 12 -3.37 -5.56 10.46
C MET A 12 -4.65 -6.36 10.77
N VAL A 13 -4.53 -7.59 11.28
CA VAL A 13 -5.68 -8.39 11.69
C VAL A 13 -6.41 -7.75 12.88
N LYS A 14 -5.66 -7.20 13.84
CA LYS A 14 -6.19 -6.55 15.04
C LYS A 14 -6.86 -5.21 14.75
N THR A 15 -6.47 -4.55 13.66
CA THR A 15 -6.99 -3.24 13.21
C THR A 15 -7.97 -3.33 12.04
N GLY A 16 -8.16 -4.51 11.44
CA GLY A 16 -9.21 -4.79 10.46
C GLY A 16 -8.81 -4.75 8.98
N THR A 17 -7.52 -4.77 8.65
CA THR A 17 -7.02 -4.77 7.27
C THR A 17 -7.01 -6.19 6.69
N THR A 18 -7.90 -6.52 5.74
CA THR A 18 -7.98 -7.86 5.10
C THR A 18 -7.01 -8.06 3.93
N THR A 19 -6.72 -6.97 3.21
CA THR A 19 -5.88 -6.98 2.01
C THR A 19 -4.83 -5.88 2.11
N PHE A 20 -3.60 -6.19 1.70
CA PHE A 20 -2.53 -5.20 1.63
C PHE A 20 -1.65 -5.39 0.38
N ASN A 21 -0.99 -4.32 -0.05
CA ASN A 21 0.01 -4.31 -1.12
C ASN A 21 1.37 -3.94 -0.50
N ASP A 22 2.31 -4.86 -0.50
CA ASP A 22 3.59 -4.75 0.20
C ASP A 22 4.74 -4.72 -0.78
N MET A 23 5.81 -4.03 -0.38
CA MET A 23 7.04 -3.92 -1.14
C MET A 23 8.23 -3.99 -0.21
N TYR A 24 9.01 -5.07 -0.34
CA TYR A 24 10.16 -5.33 0.52
C TYR A 24 11.05 -6.41 -0.10
N PHE A 25 12.07 -6.84 0.64
CA PHE A 25 12.97 -7.93 0.26
C PHE A 25 12.55 -9.29 0.84
N HIS A 26 12.92 -10.37 0.17
CA HIS A 26 12.60 -11.75 0.54
C HIS A 26 11.09 -11.98 0.72
N MET A 27 10.33 -11.59 -0.30
CA MET A 27 8.88 -11.71 -0.33
C MET A 27 8.39 -13.16 -0.37
N ASP A 28 9.25 -14.14 -0.65
CA ASP A 28 8.96 -15.56 -0.46
C ASP A 28 8.78 -15.92 1.03
N ALA A 29 9.62 -15.36 1.90
CA ALA A 29 9.46 -15.48 3.35
C ALA A 29 8.24 -14.70 3.86
N ALA A 30 7.94 -13.54 3.28
CA ALA A 30 6.73 -12.78 3.59
C ALA A 30 5.47 -13.57 3.18
N ALA A 31 5.44 -14.13 1.97
CA ALA A 31 4.33 -14.93 1.45
C ALA A 31 4.02 -16.14 2.33
N LYS A 32 5.06 -16.81 2.86
CA LYS A 32 4.86 -17.87 3.85
C LYS A 32 4.15 -17.35 5.11
N ALA A 33 4.61 -16.22 5.65
CA ALA A 33 3.98 -15.61 6.82
C ALA A 33 2.53 -15.21 6.56
N VAL A 34 2.25 -14.56 5.42
CA VAL A 34 0.90 -14.16 5.00
C VAL A 34 -0.02 -15.37 4.86
N LYS A 35 0.44 -16.44 4.21
CA LYS A 35 -0.33 -17.67 4.02
C LYS A 35 -0.74 -18.28 5.36
N GLU A 36 0.16 -18.29 6.34
CA GLU A 36 -0.12 -18.78 7.69
C GLU A 36 -1.04 -17.86 8.49
N MET A 37 -0.99 -16.54 8.25
CA MET A 37 -1.85 -15.55 8.91
C MET A 37 -3.23 -15.43 8.26
N GLY A 38 -3.38 -15.91 7.02
CA GLY A 38 -4.66 -16.01 6.31
C GLY A 38 -5.13 -14.75 5.59
N LEU A 39 -4.32 -13.68 5.57
CA LEU A 39 -4.61 -12.43 4.86
C LEU A 39 -4.50 -12.58 3.34
N ARG A 40 -5.05 -11.59 2.61
CA ARG A 40 -4.78 -11.38 1.18
C ARG A 40 -3.64 -10.40 1.00
N ALA A 41 -2.71 -10.69 0.08
CA ALA A 41 -1.56 -9.83 -0.16
C ALA A 41 -1.14 -9.76 -1.63
N PHE A 42 -0.66 -8.60 -2.00
CA PHE A 42 0.07 -8.33 -3.24
C PHE A 42 1.52 -8.06 -2.84
N LEU A 43 2.46 -8.89 -3.26
CA LEU A 43 3.82 -8.90 -2.72
C LEU A 43 4.85 -8.57 -3.80
N ALA A 44 5.44 -7.39 -3.70
CA ALA A 44 6.43 -6.88 -4.64
C ALA A 44 7.86 -7.10 -4.11
N GLU A 45 8.62 -8.01 -4.73
CA GLU A 45 10.05 -8.14 -4.43
C GLU A 45 10.79 -6.87 -4.90
N GLY A 46 11.41 -6.18 -3.95
CA GLY A 46 12.07 -4.89 -4.19
C GLY A 46 13.31 -4.98 -5.08
N ILE A 47 13.33 -4.16 -6.13
CA ILE A 47 14.46 -3.98 -7.05
C ILE A 47 15.01 -2.57 -6.82
N VAL A 48 16.28 -2.50 -6.46
CA VAL A 48 17.09 -1.32 -6.16
C VAL A 48 18.48 -1.59 -6.75
N ASP A 49 18.69 -1.28 -8.03
CA ASP A 49 19.92 -1.62 -8.75
C ASP A 49 20.99 -0.52 -8.70
N LEU A 50 20.60 0.72 -8.39
CA LEU A 50 21.46 1.90 -8.34
C LEU A 50 22.30 2.12 -9.62
N ASN A 51 21.75 1.79 -10.78
CA ASN A 51 22.43 1.84 -12.08
C ASN A 51 23.67 0.94 -12.19
N ASP A 52 23.79 -0.08 -11.33
CA ASP A 52 24.83 -1.10 -11.43
C ASP A 52 24.32 -2.32 -12.23
N PRO A 53 24.89 -2.65 -13.41
CA PRO A 53 24.39 -3.72 -14.27
C PRO A 53 24.45 -5.12 -13.63
N GLU A 54 25.47 -5.41 -12.81
CA GLU A 54 25.60 -6.71 -12.16
C GLU A 54 24.52 -6.88 -11.08
N ARG A 55 24.28 -5.81 -10.31
CA ARG A 55 23.23 -5.73 -9.31
C ARG A 55 21.85 -5.80 -9.94
N ALA A 56 21.62 -5.10 -11.05
CA ALA A 56 20.38 -5.16 -11.83
C ALA A 56 20.08 -6.60 -12.27
N ALA A 57 21.05 -7.24 -12.93
CA ALA A 57 20.90 -8.61 -13.40
C ALA A 57 20.64 -9.60 -12.25
N LYS A 58 21.30 -9.42 -11.10
CA LYS A 58 21.08 -10.24 -9.91
C LYS A 58 19.68 -10.05 -9.34
N GLN A 59 19.23 -8.81 -9.14
CA GLN A 59 17.94 -8.54 -8.53
C GLN A 59 16.75 -8.91 -9.41
N LEU A 60 16.86 -8.72 -10.73
CA LEU A 60 15.83 -9.20 -11.67
C LEU A 60 15.69 -10.73 -11.62
N ARG A 61 16.81 -11.47 -11.54
CA ARG A 61 16.77 -12.93 -11.34
C ARG A 61 16.15 -13.31 -10.00
N THR A 62 16.53 -12.61 -8.92
CA THR A 62 15.96 -12.84 -7.58
C THR A 62 14.45 -12.59 -7.57
N ALA A 63 13.97 -11.52 -8.19
CA ALA A 63 12.55 -11.21 -8.28
C ALA A 63 11.77 -12.32 -9.02
N ASP A 64 12.30 -12.82 -10.16
CA ASP A 64 11.71 -13.95 -10.88
C ASP A 64 11.69 -15.24 -10.05
N GLU A 65 12.78 -15.56 -9.34
CA GLU A 65 12.83 -16.71 -8.43
C GLU A 65 11.83 -16.61 -7.27
N VAL A 66 11.73 -15.43 -6.65
CA VAL A 66 10.79 -15.16 -5.56
C VAL A 66 9.35 -15.28 -6.06
N ASN A 67 9.03 -14.70 -7.22
CA ASN A 67 7.69 -14.80 -7.82
C ASN A 67 7.29 -16.26 -8.05
N ARG A 68 8.18 -17.09 -8.60
CA ARG A 68 7.93 -18.53 -8.77
C ARG A 68 7.69 -19.25 -7.44
N ARG A 69 8.39 -18.88 -6.37
CA ARG A 69 8.18 -19.46 -5.03
C ARG A 69 6.83 -19.04 -4.45
N ILE A 70 6.41 -17.80 -4.66
CA ILE A 70 5.10 -17.30 -4.27
C ILE A 70 4.00 -18.06 -5.03
N GLU A 71 4.11 -18.19 -6.35
CA GLU A 71 3.18 -18.96 -7.18
C GLU A 71 3.10 -20.43 -6.75
N ALA A 72 4.24 -21.03 -6.38
CA ALA A 72 4.29 -22.41 -5.90
C ALA A 72 3.53 -22.64 -4.57
N LEU A 73 3.16 -21.57 -3.85
CA LEU A 73 2.28 -21.68 -2.68
C LEU A 73 0.85 -22.08 -3.06
N LYS A 74 0.43 -21.94 -4.33
CA LYS A 74 -0.88 -22.33 -4.86
C LYS A 74 -2.04 -21.82 -4.01
N THR A 75 -2.18 -20.50 -3.94
CA THR A 75 -3.19 -19.82 -3.12
C THR A 75 -3.73 -18.59 -3.84
N ASP A 76 -5.04 -18.42 -3.88
CA ASP A 76 -5.71 -17.30 -4.57
C ASP A 76 -5.66 -15.98 -3.79
N ARG A 77 -5.12 -16.02 -2.57
CA ARG A 77 -4.95 -14.85 -1.69
C ARG A 77 -3.62 -14.12 -1.83
N ILE A 78 -2.60 -14.71 -2.45
CA ILE A 78 -1.27 -14.10 -2.51
C ILE A 78 -0.86 -13.97 -3.96
N THR A 79 -0.66 -12.72 -4.41
CA THR A 79 -0.31 -12.39 -5.78
C THR A 79 1.10 -11.81 -5.82
N PRO A 80 2.03 -12.36 -6.62
CA PRO A 80 3.32 -11.72 -6.85
C PRO A 80 3.17 -10.43 -7.66
N VAL A 81 3.94 -9.41 -7.32
CA VAL A 81 3.97 -8.09 -7.96
C VAL A 81 5.40 -7.74 -8.33
N LEU A 82 5.59 -6.93 -9.37
CA LEU A 82 6.90 -6.41 -9.73
C LEU A 82 7.18 -5.11 -8.98
N GLY A 83 8.28 -5.05 -8.24
CA GLY A 83 8.61 -3.94 -7.34
C GLY A 83 9.87 -3.16 -7.72
N PRO A 84 9.92 -2.40 -8.82
CA PRO A 84 10.95 -1.38 -8.96
C PRO A 84 10.77 -0.30 -7.89
N HIS A 85 11.80 -0.04 -7.09
CA HIS A 85 11.70 0.89 -5.95
C HIS A 85 11.26 2.29 -6.36
N ALA A 86 12.09 2.99 -7.13
CA ALA A 86 11.82 4.34 -7.62
C ALA A 86 12.76 4.68 -8.77
N ILE A 87 12.43 5.71 -9.56
CA ILE A 87 13.20 6.14 -10.73
C ILE A 87 14.65 6.56 -10.40
N TYR A 88 14.92 6.98 -9.16
CA TYR A 88 16.26 7.39 -8.70
C TYR A 88 17.11 6.22 -8.16
N THR A 89 16.57 5.00 -8.19
CA THR A 89 17.25 3.78 -7.68
C THR A 89 17.21 2.60 -8.63
N VAL A 90 16.47 2.71 -9.73
CA VAL A 90 16.28 1.65 -10.71
C VAL A 90 16.64 2.21 -12.09
N SER A 91 17.56 1.54 -12.76
CA SER A 91 18.03 1.93 -14.08
C SER A 91 16.91 1.90 -15.13
N LYS A 92 17.08 2.70 -16.19
CA LYS A 92 16.20 2.70 -17.36
C LYS A 92 16.04 1.29 -17.95
N ASP A 93 17.13 0.54 -18.08
CA ASP A 93 17.12 -0.80 -18.66
C ASP A 93 16.31 -1.78 -17.79
N SER A 94 16.45 -1.69 -16.46
CA SER A 94 15.62 -2.46 -15.53
C SER A 94 14.14 -2.07 -15.63
N LEU A 95 13.81 -0.79 -15.73
CA LEU A 95 12.42 -0.33 -15.90
C LEU A 95 11.80 -0.88 -17.19
N LEU A 96 12.51 -0.83 -18.31
CA LEU A 96 12.06 -1.41 -19.59
C LEU A 96 11.87 -2.92 -19.48
N ARG A 97 12.80 -3.63 -18.83
CA ARG A 97 12.69 -5.08 -18.64
C ARG A 97 11.52 -5.48 -17.75
N ILE A 98 11.26 -4.70 -16.71
CA ILE A 98 10.11 -4.89 -15.80
C ILE A 98 8.80 -4.66 -16.56
N ARG A 99 8.73 -3.61 -17.40
CA ARG A 99 7.56 -3.34 -18.24
C ARG A 99 7.27 -4.49 -19.20
N GLU A 100 8.30 -4.98 -19.90
CA GLU A 100 8.19 -6.15 -20.80
C GLU A 100 7.69 -7.39 -20.05
N LEU A 101 8.21 -7.61 -18.82
CA LEU A 101 7.78 -8.75 -18.00
C LEU A 101 6.31 -8.62 -17.59
N ALA A 102 5.88 -7.45 -17.13
CA ALA A 102 4.49 -7.17 -16.77
C ALA A 102 3.54 -7.39 -17.95
N ASP A 103 3.91 -6.95 -19.16
CA ASP A 103 3.10 -7.15 -20.37
C ASP A 103 2.95 -8.65 -20.71
N LYS A 104 4.02 -9.43 -20.47
CA LYS A 104 4.03 -10.87 -20.73
C LYS A 104 3.23 -11.67 -19.70
N THR A 105 3.28 -11.29 -18.43
CA THR A 105 2.69 -12.07 -17.33
C THR A 105 1.35 -11.53 -16.84
N GLY A 106 1.00 -10.29 -17.20
CA GLY A 106 -0.12 -9.57 -16.62
C GLY A 106 0.10 -9.18 -15.15
N SER A 107 1.35 -9.19 -14.67
CA SER A 107 1.68 -8.85 -13.28
C SER A 107 1.47 -7.36 -13.02
N LEU A 108 0.97 -7.03 -11.83
CA LEU A 108 0.95 -5.64 -11.36
C LEU A 108 2.38 -5.12 -11.15
N ILE A 109 2.53 -3.81 -11.20
CA ILE A 109 3.76 -3.09 -10.83
C ILE A 109 3.46 -2.17 -9.64
N HIS A 110 4.30 -2.19 -8.61
CA HIS A 110 4.26 -1.27 -7.49
C HIS A 110 5.56 -0.46 -7.43
N ILE A 111 5.46 0.86 -7.51
CA ILE A 111 6.60 1.79 -7.58
C ILE A 111 6.34 3.06 -6.75
N HIS A 112 7.37 3.61 -6.12
CA HIS A 112 7.31 4.94 -5.51
C HIS A 112 7.49 6.01 -6.59
N LEU A 113 6.60 7.00 -6.61
CA LEU A 113 6.58 8.01 -7.68
C LEU A 113 6.24 9.40 -7.15
N SER A 114 7.09 10.37 -7.50
CA SER A 114 6.91 11.79 -7.19
C SER A 114 6.64 12.01 -5.69
N GLU A 115 7.38 11.30 -4.84
CA GLU A 115 7.21 11.34 -3.38
C GLU A 115 7.75 12.65 -2.81
N THR A 116 8.92 13.08 -3.27
CA THR A 116 9.62 14.26 -2.73
C THR A 116 9.95 15.29 -3.80
N LYS A 117 10.12 16.55 -3.39
CA LYS A 117 10.59 17.61 -4.29
C LYS A 117 11.94 17.27 -4.91
N ARG A 118 12.84 16.70 -4.11
CA ARG A 118 14.19 16.34 -4.56
C ARG A 118 14.15 15.34 -5.70
N GLU A 119 13.33 14.29 -5.59
CA GLU A 119 13.13 13.32 -6.68
C GLU A 119 12.74 14.02 -7.98
N VAL A 120 11.76 14.94 -7.92
CA VAL A 120 11.30 15.68 -9.09
C VAL A 120 12.41 16.57 -9.67
N ASP A 121 13.08 17.35 -8.83
CA ASP A 121 14.13 18.29 -9.26
C ASP A 121 15.31 17.54 -9.89
N ASP A 122 15.72 16.43 -9.28
CA ASP A 122 16.81 15.58 -9.78
C ASP A 122 16.41 14.92 -11.11
N CYS A 123 15.17 14.43 -11.25
CA CYS A 123 14.66 13.85 -12.49
C CYS A 123 14.63 14.88 -13.63
N VAL A 124 14.14 16.09 -13.37
CA VAL A 124 14.12 17.19 -14.36
C VAL A 124 15.53 17.58 -14.76
N THR A 125 16.46 17.66 -13.81
CA THR A 125 17.88 17.97 -14.10
C THR A 125 18.53 16.91 -14.98
N GLN A 126 18.23 15.63 -14.75
CA GLN A 126 18.87 14.52 -15.46
C GLN A 126 18.22 14.19 -16.81
N THR A 127 16.90 14.38 -16.93
CA THR A 127 16.12 13.87 -18.07
C THR A 127 15.38 14.97 -18.84
N GLY A 128 15.30 16.18 -18.30
CA GLY A 128 14.54 17.30 -18.87
C GLY A 128 13.03 17.24 -18.62
N VAL A 129 12.52 16.18 -18.01
CA VAL A 129 11.09 15.98 -17.74
C VAL A 129 10.84 15.53 -16.29
N ARG A 130 9.58 15.59 -15.85
CA ARG A 130 9.16 15.18 -14.50
C ARG A 130 9.01 13.65 -14.39
N PRO A 131 9.00 13.06 -13.18
CA PRO A 131 9.03 11.61 -13.00
C PRO A 131 7.94 10.82 -13.74
N ALA A 132 6.67 11.27 -13.72
CA ALA A 132 5.61 10.53 -14.40
C ALA A 132 5.76 10.63 -15.92
N LYS A 133 6.15 11.79 -16.45
CA LYS A 133 6.45 11.99 -17.88
C LYS A 133 7.67 11.17 -18.33
N TYR A 134 8.68 11.05 -17.47
CA TYR A 134 9.82 10.18 -17.72
C TYR A 134 9.37 8.72 -17.88
N LEU A 135 8.57 8.20 -16.94
CA LEU A 135 8.04 6.84 -17.02
C LEU A 135 7.13 6.62 -18.24
N ASP A 136 6.30 7.60 -18.58
CA ASP A 136 5.46 7.55 -19.79
C ASP A 136 6.29 7.50 -21.08
N GLY A 137 7.38 8.27 -21.16
CA GLY A 137 8.31 8.21 -22.29
C GLY A 137 8.99 6.85 -22.47
N LEU A 138 8.98 5.99 -21.44
CA LEU A 138 9.43 4.60 -21.50
C LEU A 138 8.30 3.60 -21.82
N GLY A 139 7.06 4.08 -21.99
CA GLY A 139 5.86 3.23 -22.08
C GLY A 139 5.54 2.50 -20.78
N PHE A 140 6.04 2.99 -19.63
CA PHE A 140 5.96 2.26 -18.36
C PHE A 140 4.58 2.36 -17.70
N LEU A 141 3.95 3.54 -17.78
CA LEU A 141 2.68 3.86 -17.12
C LEU A 141 1.50 3.17 -17.80
N ALA A 142 0.70 2.45 -17.02
CA ALA A 142 -0.45 1.70 -17.50
C ALA A 142 -1.39 1.33 -16.33
N LYS A 143 -2.54 0.74 -16.66
CA LYS A 143 -3.57 0.31 -15.70
C LYS A 143 -3.12 -0.72 -14.65
N ASP A 144 -2.00 -1.40 -14.87
CA ASP A 144 -1.42 -2.38 -13.96
C ASP A 144 -0.38 -1.77 -13.01
N VAL A 145 -0.07 -0.47 -13.15
CA VAL A 145 0.84 0.26 -12.28
C VAL A 145 0.10 0.87 -11.09
N ILE A 146 0.68 0.70 -9.90
CA ILE A 146 0.30 1.35 -8.65
C ILE A 146 1.48 2.23 -8.20
N ALA A 147 1.28 3.53 -8.28
CA ALA A 147 2.23 4.56 -7.85
C ALA A 147 1.98 4.94 -6.38
N ALA A 148 2.93 4.66 -5.49
CA ALA A 148 2.88 5.09 -4.11
C ALA A 148 3.22 6.59 -3.99
N HIS A 149 2.58 7.26 -3.03
CA HIS A 149 2.75 8.67 -2.65
C HIS A 149 2.12 9.69 -3.59
N GLY A 150 2.76 10.03 -4.72
CA GLY A 150 2.25 11.02 -5.67
C GLY A 150 2.14 12.46 -5.13
N CYS A 151 2.93 12.83 -4.13
CA CYS A 151 2.85 14.14 -3.45
C CYS A 151 3.12 15.32 -4.39
N TRP A 152 4.09 15.16 -5.31
CA TRP A 152 4.58 16.23 -6.18
C TRP A 152 4.14 16.08 -7.63
N LEU A 153 3.00 15.43 -7.88
CA LEU A 153 2.44 15.36 -9.24
C LEU A 153 1.86 16.72 -9.65
N ASP A 154 2.20 17.18 -10.85
CA ASP A 154 1.60 18.38 -11.44
C ASP A 154 0.29 18.06 -12.20
N PRO A 155 -0.52 19.05 -12.58
CA PRO A 155 -1.78 18.82 -13.30
C PRO A 155 -1.63 17.96 -14.57
N SER A 156 -0.55 18.15 -15.34
CA SER A 156 -0.32 17.39 -16.57
C SER A 156 0.12 15.94 -16.30
N GLU A 157 0.81 15.68 -15.19
CA GLU A 157 1.10 14.32 -14.74
C GLU A 157 -0.17 13.64 -14.23
N ILE A 158 -1.07 14.36 -13.55
CA ILE A 158 -2.36 13.81 -13.09
C ILE A 158 -3.23 13.39 -14.29
N GLU A 159 -3.35 14.23 -15.31
CA GLU A 159 -4.05 13.90 -16.57
C GLU A 159 -3.44 12.66 -17.24
N LEU A 160 -2.11 12.55 -17.24
CA LEU A 160 -1.39 11.42 -17.79
C LEU A 160 -1.68 10.12 -17.04
N LEU A 161 -1.70 10.18 -15.70
CA LEU A 161 -2.06 9.04 -14.85
C LEU A 161 -3.50 8.59 -15.12
N ALA A 162 -4.43 9.54 -15.26
CA ALA A 162 -5.82 9.24 -15.63
C ALA A 162 -5.92 8.57 -17.01
N HIS A 163 -5.22 9.12 -18.01
CA HIS A 163 -5.22 8.59 -19.38
C HIS A 163 -4.65 7.17 -19.48
N THR A 164 -3.53 6.92 -18.80
CA THR A 164 -2.87 5.60 -18.77
C THR A 164 -3.59 4.59 -17.87
N GLY A 165 -4.52 5.06 -17.02
CA GLY A 165 -5.18 4.27 -16.00
C GLY A 165 -4.27 3.92 -14.81
N THR A 166 -3.11 4.57 -14.68
CA THR A 166 -2.19 4.39 -13.55
C THR A 166 -2.89 4.75 -12.24
N ARG A 167 -2.69 3.91 -11.22
CA ARG A 167 -3.43 3.95 -9.95
C ARG A 167 -2.51 4.48 -8.86
N VAL A 168 -3.05 5.13 -7.83
CA VAL A 168 -2.24 5.82 -6.80
C VAL A 168 -2.57 5.28 -5.40
N ALA A 169 -1.53 5.07 -4.57
CA ALA A 169 -1.67 4.79 -3.15
C ALA A 169 -1.25 6.01 -2.33
N HIS A 170 -2.21 6.66 -1.66
CA HIS A 170 -1.97 7.81 -0.80
C HIS A 170 -1.49 7.37 0.59
N CYS A 171 -0.26 7.76 0.97
CA CYS A 171 0.37 7.41 2.25
C CYS A 171 0.51 8.64 3.18
N PRO A 172 -0.60 9.23 3.67
CA PRO A 172 -0.61 10.55 4.30
C PRO A 172 0.30 10.67 5.54
N THR A 173 0.25 9.70 6.45
CA THR A 173 1.02 9.73 7.70
C THR A 173 2.53 9.71 7.41
N SER A 174 2.98 8.84 6.51
CA SER A 174 4.38 8.81 6.07
C SER A 174 4.80 10.10 5.40
N ASN A 175 3.98 10.60 4.47
CA ASN A 175 4.26 11.84 3.76
C ASN A 175 4.46 13.03 4.71
N MET A 176 3.65 13.10 5.78
CA MET A 176 3.78 14.09 6.85
C MET A 176 5.02 13.83 7.71
N LYS A 177 5.23 12.60 8.17
CA LYS A 177 6.34 12.24 9.07
C LYS A 177 7.71 12.45 8.43
N LEU A 178 7.83 12.19 7.13
CA LEU A 178 9.06 12.40 6.36
C LEU A 178 9.20 13.83 5.81
N SER A 179 8.23 14.72 6.08
CA SER A 179 8.22 16.09 5.56
C SER A 179 8.43 16.15 4.05
N THR A 180 7.70 15.31 3.30
CA THR A 180 7.81 15.21 1.82
C THR A 180 7.58 16.54 1.11
N GLY A 181 6.90 17.48 1.76
CA GLY A 181 6.86 18.91 1.40
C GLY A 181 5.55 19.38 0.79
N GLN A 182 4.66 18.47 0.42
CA GLN A 182 3.32 18.79 -0.06
C GLN A 182 2.34 17.64 0.23
N ALA A 183 1.06 17.97 0.44
CA ALA A 183 0.00 16.96 0.39
C ALA A 183 -0.20 16.47 -1.05
N MET A 184 -0.49 15.18 -1.21
CA MET A 184 -0.92 14.62 -2.50
C MET A 184 -2.11 15.44 -3.05
N PRO A 185 -2.11 15.82 -4.35
CA PRO A 185 -3.12 16.70 -4.94
C PRO A 185 -4.46 15.99 -5.17
N TYR A 186 -5.12 15.61 -4.06
CA TYR A 186 -6.30 14.75 -4.05
C TYR A 186 -7.45 15.30 -4.90
N ALA A 187 -7.78 16.58 -4.75
CA ALA A 187 -8.91 17.18 -5.46
C ALA A 187 -8.73 17.09 -6.99
N ALA A 188 -7.53 17.39 -7.49
CA ALA A 188 -7.21 17.30 -8.91
C ALA A 188 -7.21 15.85 -9.42
N MET A 189 -6.66 14.91 -8.65
CA MET A 189 -6.71 13.48 -8.99
C MET A 189 -8.13 12.93 -9.05
N LYS A 190 -8.99 13.36 -8.11
CA LYS A 190 -10.41 13.00 -8.08
C LYS A 190 -11.15 13.55 -9.29
N GLU A 191 -10.93 14.81 -9.63
CA GLU A 191 -11.55 15.47 -10.80
C GLU A 191 -11.14 14.77 -12.10
N ALA A 192 -9.87 14.38 -12.22
CA ALA A 192 -9.35 13.60 -13.35
C ALA A 192 -9.75 12.11 -13.31
N ALA A 193 -10.53 11.66 -12.32
CA ALA A 193 -10.96 10.27 -12.14
C ALA A 193 -9.82 9.25 -12.00
N VAL A 194 -8.67 9.65 -11.44
CA VAL A 194 -7.57 8.75 -11.09
C VAL A 194 -8.05 7.77 -10.01
N VAL A 195 -7.79 6.48 -10.20
CA VAL A 195 -8.09 5.45 -9.19
C VAL A 195 -7.10 5.58 -8.05
N MET A 196 -7.62 5.82 -6.84
CA MET A 196 -6.83 6.02 -5.63
C MET A 196 -7.22 5.02 -4.54
N GLY A 197 -6.23 4.58 -3.76
CA GLY A 197 -6.39 3.90 -2.48
C GLY A 197 -5.58 4.59 -1.38
N LEU A 198 -5.71 4.11 -0.14
CA LEU A 198 -4.86 4.53 0.98
C LEU A 198 -3.80 3.47 1.31
N GLY A 199 -2.64 3.91 1.79
CA GLY A 199 -1.58 3.07 2.31
C GLY A 199 -1.00 3.64 3.62
N THR A 200 -0.46 2.76 4.45
CA THR A 200 0.20 3.14 5.71
C THR A 200 1.66 3.51 5.49
N ASP A 201 2.27 3.03 4.41
CA ASP A 201 3.73 2.84 4.28
C ASP A 201 4.28 1.94 5.42
N GLY A 202 5.60 1.85 5.56
CA GLY A 202 6.26 1.04 6.58
C GLY A 202 6.13 1.61 8.00
N ALA A 203 6.16 0.73 8.99
CA ALA A 203 6.10 1.10 10.41
C ALA A 203 7.31 1.92 10.92
N ALA A 204 8.34 2.16 10.08
CA ALA A 204 9.44 3.06 10.40
C ALA A 204 9.14 4.53 10.04
N SER A 205 8.22 4.77 9.11
CA SER A 205 7.79 6.09 8.62
C SER A 205 6.34 6.42 8.98
N ASN A 206 5.63 5.55 9.70
CA ASN A 206 4.25 5.78 10.17
C ASN A 206 4.10 6.17 11.66
N ASN A 207 4.01 5.28 12.65
CA ASN A 207 4.72 4.02 12.88
C ASN A 207 3.79 2.88 13.36
N ASN A 208 2.56 2.84 12.84
CA ASN A 208 1.63 1.72 13.00
C ASN A 208 1.02 1.34 11.64
N LEU A 209 0.19 0.30 11.61
CA LEU A 209 -0.50 -0.20 10.42
C LEU A 209 -2.02 -0.09 10.56
N ASP A 210 -2.50 0.97 11.21
CA ASP A 210 -3.91 1.24 11.45
C ASP A 210 -4.54 2.06 10.30
N MET A 211 -5.44 1.42 9.54
CA MET A 211 -6.15 2.08 8.45
C MET A 211 -7.21 3.08 8.93
N PHE A 212 -7.74 2.94 10.15
CA PHE A 212 -8.64 3.96 10.72
C PHE A 212 -7.89 5.27 10.98
N GLU A 213 -6.69 5.18 11.57
CA GLU A 213 -5.82 6.33 11.74
C GLU A 213 -5.43 6.93 10.38
N THR A 214 -5.07 6.08 9.41
CA THR A 214 -4.71 6.51 8.05
C THR A 214 -5.85 7.28 7.36
N MET A 215 -7.11 6.83 7.48
CA MET A 215 -8.28 7.55 6.98
C MET A 215 -8.42 8.92 7.62
N LYS A 216 -8.29 9.00 8.95
CA LYS A 216 -8.37 10.25 9.70
C LYS A 216 -7.32 11.24 9.23
N VAL A 217 -6.06 10.80 9.15
CA VAL A 217 -4.95 11.67 8.74
C VAL A 217 -5.12 12.12 7.29
N ALA A 218 -5.53 11.23 6.37
CA ALA A 218 -5.85 11.61 4.99
C ALA A 218 -6.88 12.75 4.94
N ALA A 219 -8.01 12.57 5.62
CA ALA A 219 -9.12 13.52 5.60
C ALA A 219 -8.76 14.87 6.23
N LEU A 220 -7.96 14.89 7.31
CA LEU A 220 -7.53 16.12 7.98
C LEU A 220 -6.44 16.84 7.20
N LEU A 221 -5.46 16.11 6.66
CA LEU A 221 -4.36 16.68 5.87
C LEU A 221 -4.90 17.43 4.66
N GLN A 222 -5.86 16.84 3.94
CA GLN A 222 -6.43 17.47 2.74
C GLN A 222 -7.22 18.74 3.07
N LYS A 223 -8.03 18.74 4.14
CA LYS A 223 -8.74 19.94 4.59
C LYS A 223 -7.77 21.06 4.99
N TRP A 224 -6.72 20.71 5.72
CA TRP A 224 -5.69 21.66 6.15
C TRP A 224 -4.92 22.24 4.95
N ALA A 225 -4.44 21.38 4.05
CA ALA A 225 -3.64 21.78 2.90
C ALA A 225 -4.41 22.68 1.91
N HIS A 226 -5.73 22.48 1.79
CA HIS A 226 -6.59 23.26 0.90
C HIS A 226 -7.31 24.43 1.59
N HIS A 227 -7.13 24.62 2.91
CA HIS A 227 -7.87 25.60 3.71
C HIS A 227 -9.39 25.51 3.53
N ASP A 228 -9.91 24.30 3.32
CA ASP A 228 -11.31 24.03 3.01
C ASP A 228 -11.80 22.82 3.82
N PRO A 229 -12.75 23.00 4.76
CA PRO A 229 -13.25 21.91 5.61
C PRO A 229 -14.09 20.87 4.84
N THR A 230 -14.45 21.14 3.59
CA THR A 230 -15.30 20.26 2.77
C THR A 230 -14.51 19.25 1.94
N VAL A 231 -13.19 19.43 1.81
CA VAL A 231 -12.32 18.53 1.03
C VAL A 231 -12.19 17.17 1.73
N MET A 232 -12.29 16.08 0.94
CA MET A 232 -12.23 14.69 1.42
C MET A 232 -13.17 14.45 2.62
N PRO A 233 -14.51 14.53 2.44
CA PRO A 233 -15.47 14.14 3.46
C PRO A 233 -15.26 12.68 3.91
N ALA A 234 -15.84 12.31 5.06
CA ALA A 234 -15.65 10.99 5.66
C ALA A 234 -15.94 9.83 4.68
N ILE A 235 -17.02 9.94 3.90
CA ILE A 235 -17.37 8.92 2.90
C ILE A 235 -16.26 8.70 1.87
N GLU A 236 -15.54 9.76 1.47
CA GLU A 236 -14.46 9.65 0.48
C GLU A 236 -13.21 9.01 1.08
N ALA A 237 -12.81 9.41 2.29
CA ALA A 237 -11.72 8.75 3.01
C ALA A 237 -12.00 7.26 3.24
N PHE A 238 -13.24 6.94 3.65
CA PHE A 238 -13.71 5.57 3.82
C PHE A 238 -13.71 4.79 2.50
N GLN A 239 -14.16 5.40 1.40
CA GLN A 239 -14.13 4.76 0.08
C GLN A 239 -12.70 4.46 -0.36
N LEU A 240 -11.74 5.38 -0.19
CA LEU A 240 -10.34 5.15 -0.57
C LEU A 240 -9.71 3.98 0.21
N ALA A 241 -10.02 3.84 1.50
CA ALA A 241 -9.51 2.75 2.34
C ALA A 241 -10.10 1.37 2.00
N ASN A 242 -11.28 1.33 1.38
CA ASN A 242 -12.01 0.10 1.08
C ASN A 242 -12.08 -0.16 -0.44
N PHE A 243 -13.15 0.30 -1.08
CA PHE A 243 -13.41 0.08 -2.50
C PHE A 243 -12.34 0.70 -3.43
N GLY A 244 -11.75 1.83 -3.04
CA GLY A 244 -10.64 2.46 -3.75
C GLY A 244 -9.41 1.56 -3.80
N GLY A 245 -9.00 1.01 -2.66
CA GLY A 245 -7.93 -0.01 -2.57
C GLY A 245 -8.25 -1.28 -3.37
N ALA A 246 -9.49 -1.77 -3.30
CA ALA A 246 -9.92 -2.94 -4.09
C ALA A 246 -9.83 -2.69 -5.60
N ARG A 247 -10.27 -1.52 -6.08
CA ARG A 247 -10.10 -1.09 -7.49
C ARG A 247 -8.62 -0.91 -7.85
N ALA A 248 -7.83 -0.34 -6.94
CA ALA A 248 -6.40 -0.17 -7.12
C ALA A 248 -5.67 -1.51 -7.28
N LEU A 249 -6.18 -2.59 -6.68
CA LEU A 249 -5.61 -3.93 -6.77
C LEU A 249 -6.30 -4.82 -7.83
N GLY A 250 -7.46 -4.41 -8.36
CA GLY A 250 -8.21 -5.17 -9.36
C GLY A 250 -8.94 -6.38 -8.79
N ILE A 251 -9.40 -6.32 -7.54
CA ILE A 251 -10.14 -7.39 -6.85
C ILE A 251 -11.57 -6.96 -6.52
N ASP A 252 -12.49 -7.93 -6.41
CA ASP A 252 -13.88 -7.69 -6.06
C ASP A 252 -14.12 -7.66 -4.54
N ALA A 253 -13.48 -6.69 -3.88
CA ALA A 253 -13.56 -6.43 -2.45
C ALA A 253 -14.05 -5.00 -2.14
N GLY A 254 -14.15 -4.67 -0.85
CA GLY A 254 -14.49 -3.31 -0.38
C GLY A 254 -15.98 -2.95 -0.45
N LEU A 255 -16.84 -3.85 -0.92
CA LEU A 255 -18.30 -3.75 -0.89
C LEU A 255 -18.91 -5.10 -0.49
N ILE A 256 -19.95 -5.07 0.35
CA ILE A 256 -20.69 -6.28 0.73
C ILE A 256 -21.74 -6.57 -0.34
N GLY A 257 -21.75 -7.79 -0.86
CA GLY A 257 -22.72 -8.23 -1.85
C GLY A 257 -22.61 -9.72 -2.14
N VAL A 258 -23.64 -10.27 -2.79
CA VAL A 258 -23.65 -11.66 -3.27
C VAL A 258 -22.50 -11.84 -4.28
N ASP A 259 -21.84 -13.00 -4.23
CA ASP A 259 -20.72 -13.40 -5.09
C ASP A 259 -19.43 -12.55 -4.98
N ARG A 260 -19.36 -11.60 -4.04
CA ARG A 260 -18.15 -10.81 -3.73
C ARG A 260 -17.26 -11.53 -2.71
N LEU A 261 -16.00 -11.10 -2.61
CA LEU A 261 -15.07 -11.60 -1.59
C LEU A 261 -15.62 -11.35 -0.18
N ALA A 262 -15.62 -12.40 0.66
CA ALA A 262 -16.06 -12.32 2.05
C ALA A 262 -14.96 -11.77 2.97
N ASP A 263 -14.50 -10.55 2.66
CA ASP A 263 -13.58 -9.74 3.44
C ASP A 263 -14.38 -8.78 4.33
N ILE A 264 -14.53 -9.15 5.61
CA ILE A 264 -15.51 -8.53 6.51
C ILE A 264 -14.88 -8.28 7.89
N ILE A 265 -15.13 -7.10 8.43
CA ILE A 265 -14.87 -6.77 9.84
C ILE A 265 -16.19 -6.59 10.59
N LEU A 266 -16.22 -7.00 11.85
CA LEU A 266 -17.30 -6.65 12.77
C LEU A 266 -16.73 -5.68 13.79
N VAL A 267 -17.39 -4.52 13.90
CA VAL A 267 -17.04 -3.48 14.85
C VAL A 267 -17.99 -3.51 16.03
N ASP A 268 -17.49 -3.24 17.23
CA ASP A 268 -18.33 -3.09 18.42
C ASP A 268 -18.86 -1.64 18.47
N PRO A 269 -20.16 -1.41 18.25
CA PRO A 269 -20.69 -0.05 18.19
C PRO A 269 -20.89 0.58 19.59
N ARG A 270 -20.75 -0.19 20.67
CA ARG A 270 -21.00 0.27 22.05
C ARG A 270 -19.71 0.75 22.72
N ARG A 271 -18.95 1.55 21.98
CA ARG A 271 -17.67 2.10 22.42
C ARG A 271 -17.83 3.57 22.80
N PRO A 272 -17.16 4.05 23.87
CA PRO A 272 -17.20 5.46 24.25
C PRO A 272 -16.87 6.39 23.09
N GLU A 273 -15.85 6.05 22.31
CA GLU A 273 -15.38 6.81 21.15
C GLU A 273 -16.38 6.83 19.97
N LEU A 274 -17.37 5.94 19.94
CA LEU A 274 -18.42 5.90 18.90
C LEU A 274 -19.76 6.44 19.40
N THR A 275 -19.81 6.97 20.63
CA THR A 275 -21.05 7.42 21.27
C THR A 275 -21.06 8.96 21.41
N PRO A 276 -22.09 9.68 20.93
CA PRO A 276 -23.31 9.20 20.27
C PRO A 276 -23.11 8.76 18.82
N ARG A 277 -24.00 7.88 18.33
CA ARG A 277 -24.00 7.38 16.94
C ARG A 277 -24.92 8.22 16.05
N HIS A 278 -24.51 9.46 15.76
CA HIS A 278 -25.24 10.31 14.80
C HIS A 278 -24.97 9.90 13.35
N ASP A 279 -23.71 9.60 13.03
CA ASP A 279 -23.24 9.17 11.72
C ASP A 279 -22.07 8.18 11.93
N ASP A 280 -22.27 6.93 11.49
CA ASP A 280 -21.26 5.88 11.64
C ASP A 280 -20.02 6.12 10.77
N LEU A 281 -20.16 6.66 9.56
CA LEU A 281 -19.01 6.96 8.69
C LEU A 281 -18.16 8.07 9.27
N SER A 282 -18.80 9.13 9.76
CA SER A 282 -18.11 10.19 10.48
C SER A 282 -17.38 9.64 11.71
N ASN A 283 -18.04 8.77 12.49
CA ASN A 283 -17.42 8.14 13.65
C ASN A 283 -16.24 7.24 13.26
N TRP A 284 -16.36 6.43 12.21
CA TRP A 284 -15.30 5.56 11.73
C TRP A 284 -14.08 6.35 11.21
N VAL A 285 -14.28 7.47 10.54
CA VAL A 285 -13.15 8.25 10.01
C VAL A 285 -12.54 9.19 11.04
N TYR A 286 -13.34 9.87 11.85
CA TYR A 286 -12.84 10.96 12.71
C TYR A 286 -12.64 10.57 14.18
N SER A 287 -13.26 9.49 14.65
CA SER A 287 -13.26 9.10 16.06
C SER A 287 -12.66 7.72 16.33
N ALA A 288 -12.93 6.74 15.47
CA ALA A 288 -12.48 5.37 15.64
C ALA A 288 -10.97 5.20 15.51
N HIS A 289 -10.52 4.05 16.01
CA HIS A 289 -9.19 3.49 15.79
C HIS A 289 -9.34 1.96 15.73
N GLY A 290 -8.36 1.23 15.18
CA GLY A 290 -8.47 -0.19 14.87
C GLY A 290 -8.86 -1.11 16.04
N ASN A 291 -8.74 -0.66 17.30
CA ASN A 291 -9.18 -1.45 18.45
C ASN A 291 -10.71 -1.63 18.56
N ILE A 292 -11.50 -0.91 17.76
CA ILE A 292 -12.95 -1.12 17.69
C ILE A 292 -13.33 -2.42 16.94
N VAL A 293 -12.38 -2.99 16.17
CA VAL A 293 -12.59 -4.24 15.43
C VAL A 293 -12.62 -5.40 16.41
N ASP A 294 -13.74 -6.11 16.46
CA ASP A 294 -13.94 -7.27 17.33
C ASP A 294 -13.57 -8.58 16.62
N THR A 295 -14.09 -8.74 15.39
CA THR A 295 -13.99 -9.96 14.62
C THR A 295 -13.58 -9.62 13.19
N MET A 296 -12.75 -10.47 12.58
CA MET A 296 -12.26 -10.27 11.23
C MET A 296 -12.31 -11.58 10.44
N ILE A 297 -12.82 -11.46 9.21
CA ILE A 297 -12.96 -12.53 8.24
C ILE A 297 -12.25 -12.06 6.97
N CYS A 298 -11.36 -12.89 6.43
CA CYS A 298 -10.76 -12.67 5.11
C CYS A 298 -11.10 -13.86 4.23
N ASP A 299 -11.73 -13.61 3.08
CA ASP A 299 -12.07 -14.65 2.12
C ASP A 299 -12.90 -15.79 2.74
N GLY A 300 -13.81 -15.45 3.65
CA GLY A 300 -14.63 -16.41 4.40
C GLY A 300 -13.91 -17.13 5.55
N VAL A 301 -12.62 -16.88 5.75
CA VAL A 301 -11.82 -17.47 6.84
C VAL A 301 -11.82 -16.53 8.05
N LEU A 302 -12.27 -17.03 9.20
CA LEU A 302 -12.25 -16.31 10.47
C LEU A 302 -10.81 -16.20 11.01
N LEU A 303 -10.23 -14.99 10.97
CA LEU A 303 -8.86 -14.72 11.43
C LEU A 303 -8.80 -14.20 12.86
N MET A 304 -9.82 -13.46 13.30
CA MET A 304 -9.94 -12.93 14.65
C MET A 304 -11.39 -13.04 15.13
N ARG A 305 -11.59 -13.41 16.39
CA ARG A 305 -12.91 -13.39 17.06
C ARG A 305 -12.77 -12.88 18.48
N GLY A 306 -13.61 -11.92 18.89
CA GLY A 306 -13.53 -11.36 20.24
C GLY A 306 -12.16 -10.76 20.54
N ARG A 307 -11.53 -10.14 19.54
CA ARG A 307 -10.15 -9.63 19.54
C ARG A 307 -9.04 -10.66 19.82
N ARG A 308 -9.32 -11.97 19.72
CA ARG A 308 -8.31 -13.03 19.91
C ARG A 308 -7.84 -13.55 18.55
N VAL A 309 -6.52 -13.61 18.38
CA VAL A 309 -5.85 -14.16 17.20
C VAL A 309 -4.99 -15.36 17.63
N ARG A 310 -5.03 -16.45 16.86
CA ARG A 310 -4.26 -17.66 17.19
C ARG A 310 -2.75 -17.38 17.06
N GLY A 311 -1.97 -17.82 18.05
CA GLY A 311 -0.50 -17.69 18.04
C GLY A 311 0.03 -16.30 18.37
N GLU A 312 -0.82 -15.36 18.79
CA GLU A 312 -0.45 -13.98 19.10
C GLU A 312 0.74 -13.86 20.05
N ALA A 313 0.74 -14.58 21.18
CA ALA A 313 1.82 -14.51 22.16
C ALA A 313 3.18 -14.95 21.58
N GLU A 314 3.20 -16.02 20.78
CA GLU A 314 4.41 -16.50 20.11
C GLU A 314 4.92 -15.49 19.08
N ILE A 315 4.02 -14.91 18.27
CA ILE A 315 4.39 -13.91 17.27
C ILE A 315 5.07 -12.71 17.94
N LEU A 316 4.49 -12.20 19.02
CA LEU A 316 5.05 -11.09 19.79
C LEU A 316 6.42 -11.44 20.37
N GLU A 317 6.56 -12.61 21.00
CA GLU A 317 7.81 -13.07 21.58
C GLU A 317 8.92 -13.20 20.54
N ARG A 318 8.62 -13.89 19.43
CA ARG A 318 9.59 -14.18 18.35
C ARG A 318 10.00 -12.91 17.60
N ALA A 319 9.04 -12.06 17.27
CA ALA A 319 9.33 -10.80 16.58
C ALA A 319 10.18 -9.88 17.46
N ALA A 320 9.85 -9.75 18.76
CA ALA A 320 10.65 -8.98 19.70
C ALA A 320 12.05 -9.57 19.88
N GLY A 321 12.17 -10.90 19.92
CA GLY A 321 13.47 -11.59 19.95
C GLY A 321 14.34 -11.28 18.74
N VAL A 322 13.76 -11.34 17.53
CA VAL A 322 14.45 -10.99 16.28
C VAL A 322 14.87 -9.52 16.28
N ALA A 323 13.99 -8.59 16.69
CA ALA A 323 14.30 -7.17 16.75
C ALA A 323 15.46 -6.86 17.71
N ARG A 324 15.45 -7.44 18.93
CA ARG A 324 16.57 -7.29 19.89
C ARG A 324 17.89 -7.81 19.32
N ALA A 325 17.87 -8.96 18.66
CA ALA A 325 19.05 -9.55 18.04
C ALA A 325 19.59 -8.75 16.84
N LEU A 326 18.76 -7.93 16.19
CA LEU A 326 19.20 -7.00 15.15
C LEU A 326 19.89 -5.78 15.76
N VAL A 327 19.29 -5.17 16.79
CA VAL A 327 19.88 -4.02 17.49
C VAL A 327 21.23 -4.37 18.10
N SER A 328 21.41 -5.59 18.63
CA SER A 328 22.69 -6.02 19.21
C SER A 328 23.81 -6.27 18.18
N ARG A 329 23.55 -6.13 16.87
CA ARG A 329 24.56 -6.26 15.80
C ARG A 329 25.11 -4.92 15.33
N VAL A 330 24.50 -3.82 15.77
CA VAL A 330 24.87 -2.45 15.41
C VAL A 330 25.75 -1.86 16.50
#